data_AF-A0A5E4KP17-F1
#
_entry.id   AF-A0A5E4KP17-F1
#
_cell.length_a   1.000
_cell.length_b   1.000
_cell.length_c   1.000
_cell.angle_alpha   90.00
_cell.angle_beta   90.00
_cell.angle_gamma   90.00
#
_symmetry.space_group_name_H-M   'P 1'
#
loop_
_entity.id
_entity.type
_entity.pdbx_description
1 polymer ?
#
loop_
_entity_poly.entity_id
_entity_poly.type
_entity_poly.pdbx_seq_one_letter_code
_entity_poly.pdbx_strand_id
1 'polypeptide(L)'
;MNFRTKQFLKKRFGDYYQASALVLPPELTRREWGFIFFDELPEVVMRRHKAFSSEGEAFEYLQGMVPAHVYHSAAYYKFPGAGTMKEKQWQGADLIFDLDADHLPQKARSYAEMLANVKTETGKLLDFLLEDFGFSEDSLSIAFSGGRGYHIHVHDPKVLTLESAERREIVDYISGTGLTIDSLFKSAGHKVYDAGKFKKKELESPRKISSFDEVPGGFGWGKRISKYITHFLKSISTKDETEAINELTDLIRNYNLKKVSADKIPEDIEKRIIQIKTENRKTGLQKIAEETGVPSDTVRNILIANNLWDFKPDAVAKLNKIREIAQTENALEMIENKGIIGDSYIFDAVVQKAIEENTIYLGSAHTDEPVTADIRRLIRMASSLHGGSGMRVVPLTLPEFEKFEPLNDAVVFSEKETQVEVIPPMKPQNSLVEMKGKRFMVREGINSLPEYAAIYLMCRGAAEYA
;
A
#
# COMPACT_ATOMS: atom_id res chain seq x y z
N MET A 1 -0.22 30.79 6.59
CA MET A 1 -0.92 31.32 5.42
C MET A 1 -1.55 32.65 5.75
N ASN A 2 -0.96 33.72 5.20
CA ASN A 2 -1.41 35.09 5.38
C ASN A 2 -2.57 35.44 4.43
N PHE A 3 -3.15 36.63 4.60
CA PHE A 3 -4.28 37.08 3.78
C PHE A 3 -3.96 37.19 2.29
N ARG A 4 -2.78 37.72 1.91
CA ARG A 4 -2.38 37.89 0.51
C ARG A 4 -2.28 36.54 -0.20
N THR A 5 -1.65 35.57 0.44
CA THR A 5 -1.54 34.19 -0.05
C THR A 5 -2.91 33.56 -0.25
N LYS A 6 -3.82 33.69 0.74
CA LYS A 6 -5.19 33.18 0.61
C LYS A 6 -5.91 33.78 -0.61
N GLN A 7 -5.82 35.10 -0.80
CA GLN A 7 -6.47 35.77 -1.94
C GLN A 7 -5.84 35.35 -3.28
N PHE A 8 -4.51 35.22 -3.33
CA PHE A 8 -3.81 34.73 -4.51
C PHE A 8 -4.24 33.31 -4.88
N LEU A 9 -4.20 32.38 -3.91
CA LEU A 9 -4.60 31.00 -4.13
C LEU A 9 -6.08 30.88 -4.50
N LYS A 10 -6.97 31.60 -3.80
CA LYS A 10 -8.41 31.65 -4.11
C LYS A 10 -8.64 32.14 -5.54
N LYS A 11 -7.95 33.21 -5.97
CA LYS A 11 -8.04 33.67 -7.36
C LYS A 11 -7.62 32.57 -8.34
N ARG A 12 -6.47 31.93 -8.12
CA ARG A 12 -5.96 30.88 -9.04
C ARG A 12 -6.84 29.64 -9.09
N PHE A 13 -7.38 29.22 -7.95
CA PHE A 13 -8.35 28.13 -7.91
C PHE A 13 -9.66 28.54 -8.61
N GLY A 14 -10.08 29.80 -8.48
CA GLY A 14 -11.23 30.36 -9.19
C GLY A 14 -11.05 30.33 -10.70
N ASP A 15 -9.89 30.80 -11.18
CA ASP A 15 -9.50 30.74 -12.59
C ASP A 15 -9.60 29.28 -13.11
N TYR A 16 -9.12 28.31 -12.32
CA TYR A 16 -9.21 26.88 -12.65
C TYR A 16 -10.66 26.38 -12.73
N TYR A 17 -11.49 26.64 -11.71
CA TYR A 17 -12.88 26.16 -11.67
C TYR A 17 -13.77 26.79 -12.76
N GLN A 18 -13.43 28.00 -13.22
CA GLN A 18 -14.12 28.67 -14.33
C GLN A 18 -13.72 28.10 -15.69
N ALA A 19 -12.43 27.79 -15.88
CA ALA A 19 -11.90 27.37 -17.18
C ALA A 19 -11.97 25.85 -17.42
N SER A 20 -12.07 25.04 -16.37
CA SER A 20 -11.95 23.58 -16.46
C SER A 20 -13.30 22.88 -16.60
N ALA A 21 -13.35 21.83 -17.41
CA ALA A 21 -14.46 20.89 -17.44
C ALA A 21 -14.42 19.99 -16.21
N LEU A 22 -15.24 20.31 -15.20
CA LEU A 22 -15.34 19.54 -13.97
C LEU A 22 -16.19 18.28 -14.20
N VAL A 23 -15.72 17.16 -13.67
CA VAL A 23 -16.41 15.87 -13.64
C VAL A 23 -17.07 15.72 -12.28
N LEU A 24 -18.40 15.71 -12.28
CA LEU A 24 -19.20 15.51 -11.07
C LEU A 24 -19.39 14.00 -10.80
N PRO A 25 -19.57 13.60 -9.52
CA PRO A 25 -19.77 12.20 -9.19
C PRO A 25 -21.13 11.70 -9.69
N PRO A 26 -21.25 10.39 -10.02
CA PRO A 26 -22.54 9.80 -10.37
C PRO A 26 -23.54 9.95 -9.22
N GLU A 27 -24.83 10.04 -9.54
CA GLU A 27 -25.92 10.21 -8.57
C GLU A 27 -25.72 11.43 -7.63
N LEU A 28 -25.16 12.53 -8.14
CA LEU A 28 -24.80 13.71 -7.35
C LEU A 28 -25.91 14.23 -6.43
N THR A 29 -27.17 14.08 -6.85
CA THR A 29 -28.36 14.58 -6.14
C THR A 29 -28.68 13.76 -4.88
N ARG A 30 -28.10 12.56 -4.76
CA ARG A 30 -28.25 11.67 -3.61
C ARG A 30 -27.03 11.70 -2.70
N ARG A 31 -26.02 12.53 -3.00
CA ARG A 31 -24.79 12.62 -2.21
C ARG A 31 -24.78 13.85 -1.32
N GLU A 32 -24.23 13.68 -0.12
CA GLU A 32 -23.82 14.82 0.70
C GLU A 32 -22.54 15.42 0.11
N TRP A 33 -22.42 16.73 0.17
CA TRP A 33 -21.23 17.48 -0.21
C TRP A 33 -20.57 18.15 0.98
N GLY A 34 -19.24 18.19 0.95
CA GLY A 34 -18.39 18.80 1.96
C GLY A 34 -17.33 19.69 1.33
N PHE A 35 -17.03 20.82 1.97
CA PHE A 35 -16.10 21.83 1.44
C PHE A 35 -15.19 22.38 2.53
N ILE A 36 -13.95 22.69 2.14
CA ILE A 36 -13.02 23.49 2.96
C ILE A 36 -12.65 24.74 2.14
N PHE A 37 -12.68 25.90 2.77
CA PHE A 37 -12.41 27.19 2.12
C PHE A 37 -11.10 27.80 2.58
N PHE A 38 -10.45 28.59 1.70
CA PHE A 38 -9.20 29.28 2.02
C PHE A 38 -9.30 30.22 3.23
N ASP A 39 -10.48 30.82 3.43
CA ASP A 39 -10.71 31.79 4.50
C ASP A 39 -10.52 31.16 5.88
N GLU A 40 -10.82 29.86 6.04
CA GLU A 40 -10.71 29.11 7.29
C GLU A 40 -9.30 28.55 7.54
N LEU A 41 -8.48 28.37 6.50
CA LEU A 41 -7.11 27.85 6.64
C LEU A 41 -6.20 28.75 7.51
N PRO A 42 -5.28 28.22 8.33
CA PRO A 42 -4.89 26.81 8.42
C PRO A 42 -5.82 25.96 9.28
N GLU A 43 -6.83 26.53 9.94
CA GLU A 43 -7.83 25.74 10.66
C GLU A 43 -8.69 24.98 9.66
N VAL A 44 -8.67 23.65 9.75
CA VAL A 44 -9.41 22.80 8.82
C VAL A 44 -10.85 22.69 9.29
N VAL A 45 -11.68 23.63 8.85
CA VAL A 45 -13.13 23.61 9.06
C VAL A 45 -13.80 23.06 7.81
N MET A 46 -14.58 22.00 7.97
CA MET A 46 -15.34 21.40 6.86
C MET A 46 -16.80 21.82 6.94
N ARG A 47 -17.28 22.51 5.91
CA ARG A 47 -18.71 22.82 5.72
C ARG A 47 -19.40 21.62 5.09
N ARG A 48 -20.27 20.96 5.86
CA ARG A 48 -20.96 19.72 5.50
C ARG A 48 -22.46 19.91 5.30
N HIS A 49 -23.18 18.82 5.02
CA HIS A 49 -24.64 18.81 4.84
C HIS A 49 -25.13 19.65 3.66
N LYS A 50 -24.29 19.88 2.65
CA LYS A 50 -24.72 20.48 1.39
C LYS A 50 -25.24 19.38 0.47
N ALA A 51 -26.22 19.72 -0.34
CA ALA A 51 -26.73 18.90 -1.44
C ALA A 51 -27.03 19.82 -2.62
N PHE A 52 -27.01 19.24 -3.82
CA PHE A 52 -27.34 19.92 -5.07
C PHE A 52 -28.46 19.17 -5.78
N SER A 53 -29.35 19.92 -6.41
CA SER A 53 -30.50 19.40 -7.15
C SER A 53 -30.17 19.11 -8.62
N SER A 54 -29.09 19.68 -9.14
CA SER A 54 -28.64 19.50 -10.53
C SER A 54 -27.14 19.75 -10.67
N GLU A 55 -26.57 19.34 -11.80
CA GLU A 55 -25.18 19.65 -12.16
C GLU A 55 -24.92 21.16 -12.25
N GLY A 56 -25.86 21.91 -12.82
CA GLY A 56 -25.76 23.38 -12.94
C GLY A 56 -25.60 24.07 -11.58
N GLU A 57 -26.41 23.69 -10.59
CA GLU A 57 -26.29 24.23 -9.22
C GLU A 57 -24.93 23.91 -8.59
N ALA A 58 -24.41 22.70 -8.82
CA ALA A 58 -23.10 22.30 -8.32
C ALA A 58 -21.97 23.12 -9.00
N PHE A 59 -22.01 23.29 -10.32
CA PHE A 59 -21.01 24.08 -11.04
C PHE A 59 -21.02 25.55 -10.62
N GLU A 60 -22.20 26.18 -10.55
CA GLU A 60 -22.34 27.57 -10.09
C GLU A 60 -21.78 27.75 -8.68
N TYR A 61 -22.04 26.80 -7.78
CA TYR A 61 -21.52 26.84 -6.42
C TYR A 61 -19.99 26.74 -6.39
N LEU A 62 -19.41 25.79 -7.13
CA LEU A 62 -17.96 25.61 -7.19
C LEU A 62 -17.24 26.84 -7.77
N GLN A 63 -17.79 27.40 -8.85
CA GLN A 63 -17.24 28.57 -9.53
C GLN A 63 -17.41 29.87 -8.72
N GLY A 64 -18.51 30.00 -7.97
CA GLY A 64 -18.78 31.17 -7.13
C GLY A 64 -18.09 31.14 -5.77
N MET A 65 -18.05 29.98 -5.12
CA MET A 65 -17.52 29.85 -3.75
C MET A 65 -16.02 29.54 -3.70
N VAL A 66 -15.48 28.93 -4.75
CA VAL A 66 -14.05 28.65 -4.94
C VAL A 66 -13.43 27.90 -3.73
N PRO A 67 -13.87 26.66 -3.48
CA PRO A 67 -13.36 25.86 -2.37
C PRO A 67 -11.90 25.43 -2.57
N ALA A 68 -11.13 25.41 -1.47
CA ALA A 68 -9.79 24.86 -1.45
C ALA A 68 -9.80 23.32 -1.55
N HIS A 69 -10.84 22.68 -1.01
CA HIS A 69 -11.08 21.25 -1.15
C HIS A 69 -12.56 20.97 -1.36
N VAL A 70 -12.86 20.03 -2.26
CA VAL A 70 -14.21 19.58 -2.58
C VAL A 70 -14.35 18.09 -2.26
N TYR A 71 -15.42 17.72 -1.58
CA TYR A 71 -15.73 16.35 -1.24
C TYR A 71 -17.20 16.04 -1.48
N HIS A 72 -17.49 14.76 -1.70
CA HIS A 72 -18.84 14.20 -1.67
C HIS A 72 -18.84 12.89 -0.88
N SER A 73 -20.00 12.46 -0.38
CA SER A 73 -20.12 11.18 0.30
C SER A 73 -19.95 10.02 -0.68
N ALA A 74 -19.30 8.94 -0.21
CA ALA A 74 -19.40 7.62 -0.83
C ALA A 74 -20.83 7.05 -0.70
N ALA A 75 -21.53 7.46 0.35
CA ALA A 75 -22.92 7.11 0.63
C ALA A 75 -23.93 7.83 -0.27
N TYR A 76 -25.05 7.15 -0.48
CA TYR A 76 -26.27 7.66 -1.08
C TYR A 76 -27.34 7.85 0.00
N TYR A 77 -28.07 8.96 -0.10
CA TYR A 77 -29.10 9.36 0.85
C TYR A 77 -30.35 9.79 0.10
N LYS A 78 -31.51 9.59 0.72
CA LYS A 78 -32.75 10.20 0.23
C LYS A 78 -32.76 11.71 0.47
N PHE A 79 -32.21 12.16 1.60
CA PHE A 79 -32.14 13.57 1.99
C PHE A 79 -30.69 13.96 2.36
N PRO A 80 -29.78 14.07 1.38
CA PRO A 80 -28.34 14.23 1.63
C PRO A 80 -27.96 15.48 2.44
N GLY A 81 -28.76 16.56 2.34
CA GLY A 81 -28.57 17.81 3.06
C GLY A 81 -29.11 17.84 4.49
N ALA A 82 -29.71 16.75 4.99
CA ALA A 82 -30.24 16.72 6.35
C ALA A 82 -29.11 16.80 7.41
N GLY A 83 -29.39 17.40 8.56
CA GLY A 83 -28.41 17.62 9.62
C GLY A 83 -28.03 16.35 10.38
N THR A 84 -28.93 15.35 10.45
CA THR A 84 -28.68 14.10 11.19
C THR A 84 -28.75 12.87 10.30
N MET A 85 -28.02 11.80 10.67
CA MET A 85 -27.99 10.55 9.89
C MET A 85 -29.36 9.87 9.78
N LYS A 86 -30.18 9.96 10.83
CA LYS A 86 -31.54 9.41 10.83
C LYS A 86 -32.41 10.10 9.79
N GLU A 87 -32.29 11.42 9.67
CA GLU A 87 -33.06 12.21 8.70
C GLU A 87 -32.55 12.03 7.27
N LYS A 88 -31.24 11.78 7.08
CA LYS A 88 -30.67 11.56 5.75
C LYS A 88 -31.28 10.36 5.02
N GLN A 89 -31.74 9.33 5.75
CA GLN A 89 -32.23 8.06 5.21
C GLN A 89 -31.24 7.43 4.22
N TRP A 90 -30.21 6.77 4.77
CA TRP A 90 -29.17 6.07 4.02
C TRP A 90 -29.75 5.01 3.07
N GLN A 91 -29.22 4.91 1.85
CA GLN A 91 -29.72 4.03 0.80
C GLN A 91 -28.66 3.07 0.23
N GLY A 92 -27.41 3.19 0.66
CA GLY A 92 -26.28 2.45 0.13
C GLY A 92 -25.00 3.29 0.15
N ALA A 93 -23.85 2.68 -0.14
CA ALA A 93 -22.59 3.38 -0.33
C ALA A 93 -21.67 2.65 -1.30
N ASP A 94 -20.94 3.40 -2.12
CA ASP A 94 -19.84 2.84 -2.90
C ASP A 94 -18.85 2.11 -1.99
N LEU A 95 -18.21 1.05 -2.49
CA LEU A 95 -17.03 0.49 -1.83
C LEU A 95 -15.82 1.31 -2.23
N ILE A 96 -15.14 1.87 -1.24
CA ILE A 96 -14.05 2.82 -1.45
C ILE A 96 -12.75 2.32 -0.86
N PHE A 97 -11.66 2.61 -1.55
CA PHE A 97 -10.31 2.37 -1.08
C PHE A 97 -9.52 3.67 -1.18
N ASP A 98 -8.85 4.03 -0.09
CA ASP A 98 -8.03 5.22 0.01
C ASP A 98 -6.60 4.78 0.32
N LEU A 99 -5.72 4.87 -0.68
CA LEU A 99 -4.31 4.54 -0.54
C LEU A 99 -3.53 5.81 -0.37
N ASP A 100 -3.16 6.14 0.87
CA ASP A 100 -2.23 7.22 1.20
C ASP A 100 -0.82 6.66 1.39
N ALA A 101 0.17 7.31 0.79
CA ALA A 101 1.56 6.92 0.91
C ALA A 101 2.08 6.95 2.36
N ASP A 102 1.47 7.73 3.25
CA ASP A 102 1.81 7.73 4.69
C ASP A 102 1.56 6.36 5.36
N HIS A 103 0.70 5.52 4.77
CA HIS A 103 0.38 4.18 5.30
C HIS A 103 1.32 3.08 4.80
N LEU A 104 2.21 3.40 3.85
CA LEU A 104 3.13 2.42 3.32
C LEU A 104 4.23 2.11 4.34
N PRO A 105 4.62 0.83 4.51
CA PRO A 105 5.66 0.44 5.44
C PRO A 105 7.04 0.98 5.04
N GLN A 106 7.24 1.24 3.74
CA GLN A 106 8.49 1.73 3.19
C GLN A 106 8.56 3.26 3.27
N LYS A 107 9.57 3.77 3.99
CA LYS A 107 9.88 5.20 4.00
C LYS A 107 10.54 5.60 2.68
N ALA A 108 9.86 6.42 1.91
CA ALA A 108 10.42 7.01 0.69
C ALA A 108 11.48 8.07 1.02
N ARG A 109 12.47 8.22 0.13
CA ARG A 109 13.56 9.21 0.26
C ARG A 109 13.21 10.53 -0.41
N SER A 110 12.25 10.53 -1.34
CA SER A 110 11.73 11.71 -2.01
C SER A 110 10.22 11.64 -2.19
N TYR A 111 9.61 12.79 -2.51
CA TYR A 111 8.19 12.86 -2.83
C TYR A 111 7.85 12.07 -4.11
N ALA A 112 8.74 12.08 -5.11
CA ALA A 112 8.56 11.31 -6.33
C ALA A 112 8.58 9.78 -6.07
N GLU A 113 9.53 9.30 -5.26
CA GLU A 113 9.60 7.90 -4.85
C GLU A 113 8.36 7.49 -4.05
N MET A 114 7.90 8.35 -3.15
CA MET A 114 6.68 8.14 -2.38
C MET A 114 5.46 7.93 -3.29
N LEU A 115 5.31 8.76 -4.32
CA LEU A 115 4.22 8.66 -5.29
C LEU A 115 4.34 7.42 -6.18
N ALA A 116 5.56 7.01 -6.56
CA ALA A 116 5.80 5.78 -7.31
C ALA A 116 5.44 4.53 -6.48
N ASN A 117 5.79 4.52 -5.19
CA ASN A 117 5.48 3.43 -4.27
C ASN A 117 3.96 3.28 -4.11
N VAL A 118 3.21 4.37 -3.84
CA VAL A 118 1.75 4.28 -3.69
C VAL A 118 1.03 3.93 -4.98
N LYS A 119 1.55 4.35 -6.14
CA LYS A 119 1.05 3.91 -7.44
C LYS A 119 1.22 2.40 -7.62
N THR A 120 2.37 1.85 -7.23
CA THR A 120 2.63 0.41 -7.31
C THR A 120 1.63 -0.38 -6.44
N GLU A 121 1.41 0.06 -5.20
CA GLU A 121 0.42 -0.56 -4.31
C GLU A 121 -1.03 -0.41 -4.82
N THR A 122 -1.35 0.72 -5.47
CA THR A 122 -2.64 0.92 -6.12
C THR A 122 -2.86 -0.08 -7.25
N GLY A 123 -1.82 -0.39 -8.04
CA GLY A 123 -1.87 -1.43 -9.07
C GLY A 123 -2.18 -2.81 -8.50
N LYS A 124 -1.52 -3.20 -7.40
CA LYS A 124 -1.81 -4.47 -6.72
C LYS A 124 -3.24 -4.55 -6.22
N LEU A 125 -3.78 -3.45 -5.67
CA LEU A 125 -5.18 -3.42 -5.24
C LEU A 125 -6.13 -3.59 -6.44
N LEU A 126 -5.85 -2.94 -7.57
CA LEU A 126 -6.64 -3.13 -8.79
C LEU A 126 -6.64 -4.60 -9.23
N ASP A 127 -5.50 -5.29 -9.14
CA ASP A 127 -5.43 -6.73 -9.42
C ASP A 127 -6.33 -7.55 -8.48
N PHE A 128 -6.46 -7.17 -7.20
CA PHE A 128 -7.42 -7.82 -6.29
C PHE A 128 -8.87 -7.57 -6.73
N LEU A 129 -9.21 -6.33 -7.03
CA LEU A 129 -10.58 -5.95 -7.41
C LEU A 129 -11.02 -6.61 -8.73
N LEU A 130 -10.12 -6.69 -9.70
CA LEU A 130 -10.38 -7.25 -11.02
C LEU A 130 -10.26 -8.78 -11.04
N GLU A 131 -9.18 -9.36 -10.49
CA GLU A 131 -8.96 -10.81 -10.58
C GLU A 131 -9.66 -11.62 -9.48
N ASP A 132 -9.64 -11.14 -8.23
CA ASP A 132 -10.15 -11.94 -7.09
C ASP A 132 -11.63 -11.69 -6.84
N PHE A 133 -12.03 -10.41 -6.79
CA PHE A 133 -13.44 -10.04 -6.59
C PHE A 133 -14.26 -10.05 -7.88
N GLY A 134 -13.60 -10.00 -9.05
CA GLY A 134 -14.26 -10.11 -10.35
C GLY A 134 -15.10 -8.88 -10.71
N PHE A 135 -14.76 -7.70 -10.18
CA PHE A 135 -15.40 -6.45 -10.60
C PHE A 135 -15.01 -6.13 -12.05
N SER A 136 -15.95 -5.57 -12.83
CA SER A 136 -15.64 -5.09 -14.17
C SER A 136 -14.95 -3.73 -14.12
N GLU A 137 -14.14 -3.43 -15.12
CA GLU A 137 -13.49 -2.12 -15.26
C GLU A 137 -14.51 -0.97 -15.22
N ASP A 138 -15.66 -1.14 -15.87
CA ASP A 138 -16.75 -0.16 -15.92
C ASP A 138 -17.38 0.15 -14.55
N SER A 139 -17.24 -0.77 -13.59
CA SER A 139 -17.73 -0.57 -12.22
C SER A 139 -16.72 0.17 -11.33
N LEU A 140 -15.50 0.40 -11.83
CA LEU A 140 -14.42 1.04 -11.09
C LEU A 140 -14.23 2.50 -11.52
N SER A 141 -13.98 3.36 -10.55
CA SER A 141 -13.48 4.72 -10.80
C SER A 141 -12.21 4.94 -10.02
N ILE A 142 -11.12 5.22 -10.74
CA ILE A 142 -9.79 5.45 -10.18
C ILE A 142 -9.53 6.95 -10.22
N ALA A 143 -8.99 7.51 -9.14
CA ALA A 143 -8.55 8.89 -9.14
C ALA A 143 -7.26 9.09 -8.36
N PHE A 144 -6.31 9.81 -8.93
CA PHE A 144 -5.24 10.39 -8.12
C PHE A 144 -5.83 11.45 -7.20
N SER A 145 -5.58 11.35 -5.89
CA SER A 145 -6.17 12.22 -4.85
C SER A 145 -5.79 13.70 -4.94
N GLY A 146 -4.88 14.07 -5.85
CA GLY A 146 -4.28 15.40 -5.94
C GLY A 146 -3.18 15.61 -4.89
N GLY A 147 -2.83 14.60 -4.09
CA GLY A 147 -1.84 14.72 -3.03
C GLY A 147 -0.86 13.56 -3.06
N ARG A 148 -1.09 12.58 -2.20
CA ARG A 148 -0.10 11.56 -1.82
C ARG A 148 -0.57 10.14 -2.09
N GLY A 149 -1.61 9.99 -2.90
CA GLY A 149 -2.36 8.75 -2.94
C GLY A 149 -3.41 8.66 -4.02
N TYR A 150 -4.13 7.55 -4.04
CA TYR A 150 -5.19 7.26 -4.99
C TYR A 150 -6.46 6.84 -4.27
N HIS A 151 -7.60 7.17 -4.87
CA HIS A 151 -8.90 6.66 -4.46
C HIS A 151 -9.42 5.71 -5.53
N ILE A 152 -9.99 4.59 -5.10
CA ILE A 152 -10.75 3.69 -5.98
C ILE A 152 -12.17 3.60 -5.44
N HIS A 153 -13.14 3.82 -6.32
CA HIS A 153 -14.55 3.56 -6.05
C HIS A 153 -15.00 2.33 -6.83
N VAL A 154 -15.75 1.46 -6.17
CA VAL A 154 -16.49 0.36 -6.80
C VAL A 154 -17.98 0.70 -6.69
N HIS A 155 -18.61 0.90 -7.84
CA HIS A 155 -20.01 1.29 -7.98
C HIS A 155 -20.96 0.11 -8.20
N ASP A 156 -20.45 -1.13 -8.10
CA ASP A 156 -21.24 -2.33 -8.36
C ASP A 156 -22.43 -2.44 -7.38
N PRO A 157 -23.67 -2.67 -7.87
CA PRO A 157 -24.85 -2.83 -7.03
C PRO A 157 -24.68 -3.86 -5.89
N LYS A 158 -23.86 -4.89 -6.08
CA LYS A 158 -23.60 -5.95 -5.08
C LYS A 158 -22.92 -5.42 -3.83
N VAL A 159 -22.14 -4.33 -3.92
CA VAL A 159 -21.42 -3.78 -2.76
C VAL A 159 -22.15 -2.64 -2.06
N LEU A 160 -23.21 -2.11 -2.66
CA LEU A 160 -23.89 -0.91 -2.16
C LEU A 160 -24.51 -1.09 -0.77
N THR A 161 -25.01 -2.29 -0.48
CA THR A 161 -25.68 -2.60 0.78
C THR A 161 -24.74 -3.10 1.87
N LEU A 162 -23.47 -3.37 1.54
CA LEU A 162 -22.50 -3.86 2.51
C LEU A 162 -22.33 -2.85 3.64
N GLU A 163 -22.40 -3.34 4.88
CA GLU A 163 -22.15 -2.56 6.08
C GLU A 163 -20.67 -2.66 6.50
N SER A 164 -20.30 -1.94 7.56
CA SER A 164 -18.90 -1.80 7.99
C SER A 164 -18.21 -3.13 8.30
N ALA A 165 -18.93 -4.13 8.83
CA ALA A 165 -18.36 -5.44 9.15
C ALA A 165 -17.96 -6.22 7.89
N GLU A 166 -18.86 -6.30 6.89
CA GLU A 166 -18.60 -7.02 5.65
C GLU A 166 -17.48 -6.35 4.84
N ARG A 167 -17.41 -5.01 4.88
CA ARG A 167 -16.30 -4.24 4.29
C ARG A 167 -14.98 -4.48 5.00
N ARG A 168 -14.99 -4.77 6.30
CA ARG A 168 -13.79 -5.14 7.05
C ARG A 168 -13.26 -6.50 6.59
N GLU A 169 -14.12 -7.48 6.32
CA GLU A 169 -13.69 -8.77 5.74
C GLU A 169 -13.00 -8.60 4.38
N ILE A 170 -13.46 -7.65 3.55
CA ILE A 170 -12.78 -7.30 2.29
C ILE A 170 -11.39 -6.73 2.56
N VAL A 171 -11.25 -5.84 3.56
CA VAL A 171 -9.97 -5.28 3.98
C VAL A 171 -9.04 -6.37 4.54
N ASP A 172 -9.57 -7.29 5.34
CA ASP A 172 -8.81 -8.40 5.91
C ASP A 172 -8.31 -9.35 4.81
N TYR A 173 -9.15 -9.62 3.80
CA TYR A 173 -8.75 -10.42 2.65
C TYR A 173 -7.59 -9.81 1.87
N ILE A 174 -7.67 -8.53 1.47
CA ILE A 174 -6.59 -7.87 0.68
C ILE A 174 -5.35 -7.56 1.51
N SER A 175 -5.50 -7.41 2.83
CA SER A 175 -4.36 -7.24 3.73
C SER A 175 -3.70 -8.58 4.13
N GLY A 176 -4.32 -9.71 3.79
CA GLY A 176 -3.85 -11.03 4.21
C GLY A 176 -3.94 -11.23 5.73
N THR A 177 -4.81 -10.48 6.41
CA THR A 177 -5.00 -10.57 7.86
C THR A 177 -5.55 -11.96 8.21
N GLY A 178 -4.90 -12.62 9.18
CA GLY A 178 -5.25 -13.99 9.58
C GLY A 178 -4.78 -15.08 8.60
N LEU A 179 -4.15 -14.73 7.48
CA LEU A 179 -3.61 -15.71 6.54
C LEU A 179 -2.31 -16.32 7.09
N THR A 180 -2.29 -17.64 7.22
CA THR A 180 -1.11 -18.40 7.68
C THR A 180 -0.63 -19.37 6.61
N ILE A 181 0.65 -19.74 6.64
CA ILE A 181 1.20 -20.73 5.70
C ILE A 181 0.41 -22.04 5.79
N ASP A 182 0.14 -22.54 7.00
CA ASP A 182 -0.58 -23.80 7.19
C ASP A 182 -2.00 -23.76 6.64
N SER A 183 -2.68 -22.60 6.69
CA SER A 183 -4.04 -22.45 6.13
C SER A 183 -4.10 -22.55 4.60
N LEU A 184 -2.99 -22.32 3.90
CA LEU A 184 -2.92 -22.35 2.44
C LEU A 184 -2.76 -23.77 1.86
N PHE A 185 -2.25 -24.70 2.65
CA PHE A 185 -1.90 -26.04 2.17
C PHE A 185 -2.80 -27.11 2.78
N LYS A 186 -3.24 -28.06 1.95
CA LYS A 186 -3.76 -29.33 2.45
C LYS A 186 -2.58 -30.28 2.68
N SER A 187 -2.64 -31.10 3.74
CA SER A 187 -1.71 -32.22 3.88
C SER A 187 -1.88 -33.13 2.67
N ALA A 188 -0.89 -33.20 1.80
CA ALA A 188 -0.82 -34.29 0.84
C ALA A 188 -0.75 -35.59 1.65
N GLY A 189 -1.71 -36.48 1.41
CA GLY A 189 -1.74 -37.78 2.07
C GLY A 189 -0.37 -38.43 1.89
N HIS A 190 0.35 -38.65 2.99
CA HIS A 190 1.69 -39.22 2.91
C HIS A 190 1.55 -40.61 2.30
N LYS A 191 2.21 -40.85 1.16
CA LYS A 191 2.32 -42.21 0.66
C LYS A 191 3.29 -42.94 1.57
N VAL A 192 2.74 -43.80 2.43
CA VAL A 192 3.54 -44.74 3.22
C VAL A 192 3.81 -45.94 2.32
N TYR A 193 5.08 -46.14 1.97
CA TYR A 193 5.49 -47.34 1.26
C TYR A 193 5.92 -48.40 2.27
N ASP A 194 5.49 -49.63 2.05
CA ASP A 194 5.89 -50.77 2.85
C ASP A 194 7.28 -51.24 2.38
N ALA A 195 8.32 -50.97 3.18
CA ALA A 195 9.69 -51.36 2.90
C ALA A 195 10.09 -52.56 3.78
N GLY A 196 9.25 -53.59 3.81
CA GLY A 196 9.47 -54.80 4.61
C GLY A 196 9.25 -54.54 6.11
N LYS A 197 10.28 -54.69 6.96
CA LYS A 197 10.15 -54.53 8.44
C LYS A 197 10.00 -53.07 8.91
N PHE A 198 10.06 -52.09 8.00
CA PHE A 198 9.96 -50.68 8.32
C PHE A 198 8.95 -49.99 7.37
N LYS A 199 8.02 -49.23 7.95
CA LYS A 199 7.20 -48.28 7.19
C LYS A 199 8.07 -47.08 6.84
N LYS A 200 8.29 -46.82 5.55
CA LYS A 200 9.01 -45.61 5.11
C LYS A 200 7.96 -44.53 4.85
N LYS A 201 7.92 -43.50 5.70
CA LYS A 201 7.22 -42.24 5.39
C LYS A 201 8.04 -41.53 4.32
N GLU A 202 7.42 -41.18 3.20
CA GLU A 202 8.03 -40.26 2.24
C GLU A 202 8.25 -38.93 2.97
N LEU A 203 9.52 -38.55 3.20
CA LEU A 203 9.90 -37.44 4.09
C LEU A 203 9.62 -36.06 3.46
N GLU A 204 9.40 -36.02 2.15
CA GLU A 204 9.06 -34.82 1.37
C GLU A 204 7.83 -35.14 0.50
N SER A 205 6.65 -35.34 1.11
CA SER A 205 5.42 -35.43 0.32
C SER A 205 5.05 -34.02 -0.17
N PRO A 206 4.96 -33.79 -1.49
CA PRO A 206 4.72 -32.45 -2.02
C PRO A 206 3.38 -31.90 -1.52
N ARG A 207 3.35 -30.66 -1.04
CA ARG A 207 2.14 -30.01 -0.52
C ARG A 207 1.33 -29.42 -1.68
N LYS A 208 0.01 -29.42 -1.55
CA LYS A 208 -0.90 -28.81 -2.53
C LYS A 208 -1.58 -27.59 -1.94
N ILE A 209 -1.54 -26.47 -2.66
CA ILE A 209 -2.29 -25.25 -2.34
C ILE A 209 -3.79 -25.55 -2.49
N SER A 210 -4.58 -25.21 -1.47
CA SER A 210 -6.00 -25.57 -1.37
C SER A 210 -6.86 -25.00 -2.50
N SER A 211 -6.57 -23.79 -2.98
CA SER A 211 -7.35 -23.12 -4.05
C SER A 211 -7.24 -23.77 -5.44
N PHE A 212 -6.35 -24.76 -5.61
CA PHE A 212 -6.14 -25.48 -6.87
C PHE A 212 -6.97 -26.77 -6.99
N ASP A 213 -7.84 -27.05 -6.02
CA ASP A 213 -8.73 -28.21 -6.08
C ASP A 213 -9.93 -28.00 -7.00
N GLU A 214 -10.39 -26.75 -7.13
CA GLU A 214 -11.60 -26.41 -7.86
C GLU A 214 -11.33 -26.03 -9.31
N VAL A 215 -10.24 -25.28 -9.55
CA VAL A 215 -9.91 -24.72 -10.87
C VAL A 215 -8.41 -24.86 -11.16
N PRO A 216 -8.02 -25.37 -12.35
CA PRO A 216 -6.62 -25.33 -12.80
C PRO A 216 -6.06 -23.90 -12.78
N GLY A 217 -4.84 -23.71 -12.28
CA GLY A 217 -4.24 -22.39 -12.09
C GLY A 217 -4.64 -21.68 -10.79
N GLY A 218 -5.59 -22.24 -10.03
CA GLY A 218 -6.03 -21.74 -8.73
C GLY A 218 -6.69 -20.36 -8.78
N PHE A 219 -7.16 -19.90 -7.63
CA PHE A 219 -7.73 -18.55 -7.45
C PHE A 219 -7.21 -17.88 -6.17
N GLY A 220 -7.49 -16.58 -6.06
CA GLY A 220 -7.21 -15.77 -4.89
C GLY A 220 -5.74 -15.79 -4.44
N TRP A 221 -5.53 -15.78 -3.13
CA TRP A 221 -4.21 -15.88 -2.51
C TRP A 221 -3.37 -17.08 -3.00
N GLY A 222 -3.98 -18.24 -3.22
CA GLY A 222 -3.22 -19.40 -3.70
C GLY A 222 -2.65 -19.20 -5.12
N LYS A 223 -3.41 -18.58 -6.02
CA LYS A 223 -2.92 -18.19 -7.36
C LYS A 223 -1.80 -17.17 -7.27
N ARG A 224 -1.97 -16.12 -6.44
CA ARG A 224 -0.95 -15.07 -6.21
C ARG A 224 0.36 -15.66 -5.68
N ILE A 225 0.26 -16.53 -4.69
CA ILE A 225 1.43 -17.20 -4.08
C ILE A 225 2.10 -18.13 -5.07
N SER A 226 1.35 -18.91 -5.85
CA SER A 226 1.93 -19.77 -6.88
C SER A 226 2.69 -18.97 -7.95
N LYS A 227 2.09 -17.91 -8.50
CA LYS A 227 2.76 -16.99 -9.44
C LYS A 227 4.03 -16.38 -8.84
N TYR A 228 3.95 -15.94 -7.59
CA TYR A 228 5.09 -15.38 -6.87
C TYR A 228 6.24 -16.39 -6.74
N ILE A 229 5.95 -17.63 -6.30
CA ILE A 229 6.95 -18.69 -6.18
C ILE A 229 7.65 -18.91 -7.52
N THR A 230 6.88 -19.08 -8.60
CA THR A 230 7.45 -19.29 -9.94
C THR A 230 8.33 -18.13 -10.38
N HIS A 231 7.90 -16.88 -10.14
CA HIS A 231 8.71 -15.70 -10.45
C HIS A 231 9.99 -15.64 -9.61
N PHE A 232 9.88 -15.90 -8.30
CA PHE A 232 11.01 -15.92 -7.38
C PHE A 232 12.06 -16.97 -7.78
N LEU A 233 11.63 -18.20 -8.09
CA LEU A 233 12.51 -19.28 -8.54
C LEU A 233 13.24 -18.90 -9.83
N LYS A 234 12.51 -18.36 -10.83
CA LYS A 234 13.10 -17.87 -12.09
C LYS A 234 14.11 -16.76 -11.84
N SER A 235 13.75 -15.75 -11.05
CA SER A 235 14.62 -14.61 -10.72
C SER A 235 15.93 -15.08 -10.07
N ILE A 236 15.85 -15.86 -8.98
CA ILE A 236 17.03 -16.42 -8.30
C ILE A 236 17.89 -17.28 -9.24
N SER A 237 17.27 -18.03 -10.16
CA SER A 237 18.01 -18.89 -11.09
C SER A 237 18.86 -18.10 -12.10
N THR A 238 18.43 -16.89 -12.45
CA THR A 238 19.12 -16.03 -13.44
C THR A 238 20.15 -15.08 -12.83
N LYS A 239 20.11 -14.87 -11.51
CA LYS A 239 21.07 -14.01 -10.79
C LYS A 239 22.45 -14.64 -10.70
N ASP A 240 23.46 -13.78 -10.55
CA ASP A 240 24.80 -14.24 -10.20
C ASP A 240 24.78 -14.97 -8.86
N GLU A 241 25.72 -15.89 -8.67
CA GLU A 241 25.74 -16.75 -7.48
C GLU A 241 25.86 -15.95 -6.18
N THR A 242 26.61 -14.84 -6.18
CA THR A 242 26.79 -14.03 -4.96
C THR A 242 25.51 -13.28 -4.61
N GLU A 243 24.87 -12.65 -5.60
CA GLU A 243 23.58 -11.96 -5.42
C GLU A 243 22.49 -12.94 -4.97
N ALA A 244 22.38 -14.10 -5.63
CA ALA A 244 21.41 -15.14 -5.28
C ALA A 244 21.60 -15.66 -3.85
N ILE A 245 22.84 -15.92 -3.43
CA ILE A 245 23.15 -16.34 -2.06
C ILE A 245 22.77 -15.25 -1.06
N ASN A 246 23.06 -13.97 -1.36
CA ASN A 246 22.72 -12.87 -0.45
C ASN A 246 21.20 -12.73 -0.28
N GLU A 247 20.44 -12.76 -1.38
CA GLU A 247 18.98 -12.68 -1.32
C GLU A 247 18.36 -13.88 -0.55
N LEU A 248 18.85 -15.10 -0.78
CA LEU A 248 18.41 -16.27 -0.02
C LEU A 248 18.82 -16.19 1.45
N THR A 249 19.99 -15.63 1.76
CA THR A 249 20.44 -15.42 3.14
C THR A 249 19.50 -14.47 3.86
N ASP A 250 19.11 -13.37 3.23
CA ASP A 250 18.17 -12.40 3.82
C ASP A 250 16.75 -12.97 3.93
N LEU A 251 16.28 -13.72 2.94
CA LEU A 251 15.01 -14.45 3.00
C LEU A 251 14.96 -15.40 4.20
N ILE A 252 15.97 -16.27 4.33
CA ILE A 252 16.05 -17.26 5.41
C ILE A 252 16.16 -16.55 6.76
N ARG A 253 16.98 -15.50 6.86
CA ARG A 253 17.11 -14.70 8.09
C ARG A 253 15.77 -14.11 8.51
N ASN A 254 15.07 -13.42 7.60
CA ASN A 254 13.79 -12.78 7.89
C ASN A 254 12.72 -13.79 8.30
N TYR A 255 12.65 -14.94 7.62
CA TYR A 255 11.74 -16.01 7.97
C TYR A 255 12.01 -16.58 9.37
N ASN A 256 13.28 -16.81 9.72
CA ASN A 256 13.64 -17.34 11.04
C ASN A 256 13.45 -16.29 12.15
N LEU A 257 13.76 -15.01 11.90
CA LEU A 257 13.55 -13.92 12.87
C LEU A 257 12.10 -13.84 13.33
N LYS A 258 11.13 -14.01 12.42
CA LYS A 258 9.69 -13.98 12.78
C LYS A 258 9.22 -15.18 13.60
N LYS A 259 9.99 -16.28 13.60
CA LYS A 259 9.70 -17.48 14.41
C LYS A 259 10.37 -17.46 15.77
N VAL A 260 11.27 -16.52 16.03
CA VAL A 260 11.88 -16.37 17.36
C VAL A 260 10.79 -15.92 18.33
N SER A 261 10.44 -16.78 19.28
CA SER A 261 9.55 -16.43 20.40
C SER A 261 10.24 -15.40 21.29
N ALA A 262 9.47 -14.42 21.77
CA ALA A 262 9.88 -13.52 22.85
C ALA A 262 9.79 -14.24 24.21
N ASP A 263 10.38 -15.43 24.32
CA ASP A 263 10.52 -16.05 25.63
C ASP A 263 11.33 -15.10 26.51
N LYS A 264 10.87 -14.86 27.75
CA LYS A 264 11.57 -14.02 28.71
C LYS A 264 12.87 -14.72 29.11
N ILE A 265 13.95 -14.42 28.41
CA ILE A 265 15.29 -14.87 28.75
C ILE A 265 15.91 -13.82 29.68
N PRO A 266 16.58 -14.23 30.77
CA PRO A 266 17.33 -13.30 31.61
C PRO A 266 18.36 -12.49 30.79
N GLU A 267 18.36 -11.17 30.96
CA GLU A 267 19.18 -10.23 30.18
C GLU A 267 20.70 -10.48 30.33
N ASP A 268 21.12 -11.02 31.48
CA ASP A 268 22.50 -11.41 31.78
C ASP A 268 22.95 -12.61 30.93
N ILE A 269 22.08 -13.60 30.75
CA ILE A 269 22.34 -14.78 29.92
C ILE A 269 22.44 -14.38 28.44
N GLU A 270 21.53 -13.51 27.97
CA GLU A 270 21.57 -13.00 26.60
C GLU A 270 22.88 -12.25 26.32
N LYS A 271 23.28 -11.32 27.20
CA LYS A 271 24.55 -10.60 27.09
C LYS A 271 25.75 -11.54 27.07
N ARG A 272 25.73 -12.60 27.88
CA ARG A 272 26.81 -13.60 27.92
C ARG A 272 26.93 -14.36 26.59
N ILE A 273 25.82 -14.78 26.00
CA ILE A 273 25.79 -15.48 24.69
C ILE A 273 26.33 -14.56 23.58
N ILE A 274 25.85 -13.31 23.54
CA ILE A 274 26.31 -12.28 22.58
C ILE A 274 27.81 -12.06 22.72
N GLN A 275 28.32 -11.95 23.96
CA GLN A 275 29.74 -11.76 24.23
C GLN A 275 30.58 -12.93 23.69
N ILE A 276 30.24 -14.18 24.04
CA ILE A 276 30.97 -15.38 23.60
C ILE A 276 31.07 -15.45 22.07
N LYS A 277 29.97 -15.15 21.36
CA LYS A 277 29.94 -15.20 19.90
C LYS A 277 30.66 -14.02 19.24
N THR A 278 30.68 -12.86 19.89
CA THR A 278 31.38 -11.66 19.39
C THR A 278 32.89 -11.80 19.56
N GLU A 279 33.35 -12.34 20.69
CA GLU A 279 34.77 -12.59 20.96
C GLU A 279 35.35 -13.67 20.03
N ASN A 280 34.57 -14.69 19.70
CA ASN A 280 34.96 -15.70 18.71
C ASN A 280 33.77 -16.15 17.85
N ARG A 281 33.68 -15.59 16.64
CA ARG A 281 32.61 -15.94 15.67
C ARG A 281 32.56 -17.43 15.31
N LYS A 282 33.67 -18.17 15.45
CA LYS A 282 33.75 -19.61 15.15
C LYS A 282 33.23 -20.51 16.28
N THR A 283 32.90 -19.96 17.45
CA THR A 283 32.35 -20.77 18.56
C THR A 283 31.05 -21.43 18.13
N GLY A 284 31.00 -22.76 18.25
CA GLY A 284 29.86 -23.58 17.85
C GLY A 284 28.69 -23.46 18.82
N LEU A 285 27.48 -23.67 18.31
CA LEU A 285 26.23 -23.56 19.06
C LEU A 285 26.24 -24.38 20.36
N GLN A 286 26.65 -25.64 20.27
CA GLN A 286 26.63 -26.59 21.39
C GLN A 286 27.58 -26.19 22.52
N LYS A 287 28.74 -25.62 22.18
CA LYS A 287 29.68 -25.10 23.16
C LYS A 287 29.11 -23.91 23.94
N ILE A 288 28.42 -23.00 23.24
CA ILE A 288 27.76 -21.85 23.87
C ILE A 288 26.64 -22.33 24.80
N ALA A 289 25.86 -23.33 24.37
CA ALA A 289 24.81 -23.95 25.18
C ALA A 289 25.37 -24.58 26.47
N GLU A 290 26.47 -25.34 26.37
CA GLU A 290 27.16 -25.94 27.52
C GLU A 290 27.72 -24.89 28.49
N GLU A 291 28.33 -23.81 27.97
CA GLU A 291 28.91 -22.73 28.80
C GLU A 291 27.87 -21.88 29.53
N THR A 292 26.68 -21.76 28.96
CA THR A 292 25.62 -20.87 29.49
C THR A 292 24.50 -21.62 30.21
N GLY A 293 24.45 -22.96 30.10
CA GLY A 293 23.40 -23.79 30.68
C GLY A 293 22.04 -23.64 29.98
N VAL A 294 22.04 -23.08 28.77
CA VAL A 294 20.84 -22.76 27.99
C VAL A 294 20.67 -23.76 26.85
N PRO A 295 19.44 -24.21 26.51
CA PRO A 295 19.22 -25.09 25.37
C PRO A 295 19.76 -24.52 24.06
N SER A 296 20.34 -25.37 23.20
CA SER A 296 20.91 -24.97 21.91
C SER A 296 19.92 -24.19 21.02
N ASP A 297 18.63 -24.53 21.04
CA ASP A 297 17.62 -23.80 20.26
C ASP A 297 17.42 -22.37 20.76
N THR A 298 17.44 -22.17 22.07
CA THR A 298 17.37 -20.85 22.70
C THR A 298 18.62 -20.02 22.38
N VAL A 299 19.81 -20.63 22.43
CA VAL A 299 21.06 -19.97 21.99
C VAL A 299 20.95 -19.57 20.52
N ARG A 300 20.48 -20.47 19.64
CA ARG A 300 20.29 -20.19 18.21
C ARG A 300 19.36 -19.00 18.00
N ASN A 301 18.23 -18.96 18.70
CA ASN A 301 17.25 -17.88 18.61
C ASN A 301 17.84 -16.51 19.04
N ILE A 302 18.61 -16.47 20.13
CA ILE A 302 19.32 -15.25 20.56
C ILE A 302 20.31 -14.79 19.49
N LEU A 303 21.09 -15.70 18.92
CA LEU A 303 22.06 -15.37 17.89
C LEU A 303 21.38 -14.84 16.62
N ILE A 304 20.22 -15.37 16.26
CA ILE A 304 19.42 -14.88 15.13
C ILE A 304 18.91 -13.47 15.42
N ALA A 305 18.27 -13.24 16.58
CA ALA A 305 17.72 -11.96 16.99
C ALA A 305 18.78 -10.83 17.06
N ASN A 306 20.02 -11.18 17.38
CA ASN A 306 21.14 -10.25 17.48
C ASN A 306 22.03 -10.19 16.22
N ASN A 307 21.59 -10.77 15.10
CA ASN A 307 22.32 -10.79 13.82
C ASN A 307 23.74 -11.41 13.91
N LEU A 308 23.90 -12.42 14.77
CA LEU A 308 25.14 -13.17 15.00
C LEU A 308 25.10 -14.60 14.44
N TRP A 309 23.98 -15.01 13.85
CA TRP A 309 23.82 -16.28 13.15
C TRP A 309 24.13 -16.16 11.66
N ASP A 310 25.00 -17.04 11.15
CA ASP A 310 25.36 -17.08 9.73
C ASP A 310 24.44 -18.04 8.97
N PHE A 311 23.57 -17.48 8.13
CA PHE A 311 22.68 -18.24 7.25
C PHE A 311 23.30 -18.53 5.88
N LYS A 312 24.49 -18.01 5.56
CA LYS A 312 25.10 -18.18 4.24
C LYS A 312 25.30 -19.66 3.86
N PRO A 313 25.83 -20.55 4.74
CA PRO A 313 26.00 -21.96 4.38
C PRO A 313 24.68 -22.64 4.00
N ASP A 314 23.60 -22.28 4.70
CA ASP A 314 22.25 -22.79 4.43
C ASP A 314 21.71 -22.27 3.10
N ALA A 315 21.88 -20.98 2.82
CA ALA A 315 21.54 -20.37 1.53
C ALA A 315 22.27 -21.04 0.35
N VAL A 316 23.57 -21.33 0.49
CA VAL A 316 24.34 -22.06 -0.54
C VAL A 316 23.74 -23.45 -0.78
N ALA A 317 23.41 -24.18 0.30
CA ALA A 317 22.82 -25.51 0.18
C ALA A 317 21.45 -25.49 -0.53
N LYS A 318 20.64 -24.44 -0.30
CA LYS A 318 19.31 -24.30 -0.93
C LYS A 318 19.36 -23.81 -2.37
N LEU A 319 20.35 -23.00 -2.75
CA LEU A 319 20.46 -22.42 -4.09
C LEU A 319 20.46 -23.49 -5.20
N ASN A 320 21.19 -24.59 -5.01
CA ASN A 320 21.25 -25.66 -6.01
C ASN A 320 19.87 -26.30 -6.26
N LYS A 321 19.11 -26.60 -5.20
CA LYS A 321 17.76 -27.16 -5.31
C LYS A 321 16.80 -26.16 -5.98
N ILE A 322 16.93 -24.86 -5.69
CA ILE A 322 16.12 -23.81 -6.35
C ILE A 322 16.42 -23.74 -7.84
N ARG A 323 17.71 -23.74 -8.24
CA ARG A 323 18.11 -23.68 -9.65
C ARG A 323 17.64 -24.90 -10.44
N GLU A 324 17.74 -26.09 -9.85
CA GLU A 324 17.24 -27.33 -10.46
C GLU A 324 15.73 -27.27 -10.74
N ILE A 325 14.94 -26.82 -9.74
CA ILE A 325 13.48 -26.67 -9.90
C ILE A 325 13.16 -25.62 -10.96
N ALA A 326 13.85 -24.48 -10.94
CA ALA A 326 13.63 -23.38 -11.89
C ALA A 326 13.94 -23.75 -13.35
N GLN A 327 14.86 -24.68 -13.58
CA GLN A 327 15.24 -25.18 -14.91
C GLN A 327 14.34 -26.32 -15.40
N THR A 328 13.49 -26.87 -14.54
CA THR A 328 12.61 -27.99 -14.88
C THR A 328 11.22 -27.48 -15.23
N GLU A 329 10.89 -27.44 -16.52
CA GLU A 329 9.60 -26.91 -17.02
C GLU A 329 8.38 -27.59 -16.36
N ASN A 330 8.40 -28.93 -16.26
CA ASN A 330 7.35 -29.67 -15.58
C ASN A 330 7.23 -29.30 -14.08
N ALA A 331 8.34 -28.99 -13.40
CA ALA A 331 8.27 -28.59 -11.99
C ALA A 331 7.62 -27.21 -11.83
N LEU A 332 7.94 -26.27 -12.71
CA LEU A 332 7.27 -24.97 -12.76
C LEU A 332 5.79 -25.10 -13.09
N GLU A 333 5.43 -25.97 -14.04
CA GLU A 333 4.04 -26.26 -14.39
C GLU A 333 3.27 -26.88 -13.21
N MET A 334 3.89 -27.77 -12.44
CA MET A 334 3.27 -28.34 -11.23
C MET A 334 2.97 -27.26 -10.17
N ILE A 335 3.83 -26.26 -10.04
CA ILE A 335 3.59 -25.12 -9.13
C ILE A 335 2.48 -24.24 -9.70
N GLU A 336 2.64 -23.77 -10.94
CA GLU A 336 1.80 -22.75 -11.57
C GLU A 336 0.38 -23.23 -11.85
N ASN A 337 0.21 -24.46 -12.35
CA ASN A 337 -1.10 -24.98 -12.78
C ASN A 337 -1.75 -25.91 -11.77
N LYS A 338 -0.97 -26.54 -10.89
CA LYS A 338 -1.49 -27.53 -9.91
C LYS A 338 -1.29 -27.13 -8.46
N GLY A 339 -0.57 -26.04 -8.17
CA GLY A 339 -0.31 -25.56 -6.82
C GLY A 339 0.52 -26.54 -5.99
N ILE A 340 1.33 -27.39 -6.64
CA ILE A 340 2.12 -28.43 -5.98
C ILE A 340 3.52 -27.88 -5.72
N ILE A 341 3.90 -27.80 -4.45
CA ILE A 341 5.21 -27.31 -4.01
C ILE A 341 5.95 -28.36 -3.19
N GLY A 342 7.29 -28.25 -3.15
CA GLY A 342 8.11 -29.10 -2.30
C GLY A 342 7.86 -28.85 -0.81
N ASP A 343 7.98 -29.89 -0.01
CA ASP A 343 7.90 -29.81 1.45
C ASP A 343 9.27 -29.47 2.05
N SER A 344 9.62 -28.18 1.99
CA SER A 344 10.86 -27.63 2.54
C SER A 344 10.59 -26.25 3.10
N TYR A 345 11.16 -25.92 4.26
CA TYR A 345 10.98 -24.61 4.90
C TYR A 345 11.43 -23.43 4.02
N ILE A 346 12.26 -23.66 3.00
CA ILE A 346 12.60 -22.62 2.04
C ILE A 346 11.37 -22.15 1.26
N PHE A 347 10.46 -23.06 0.90
CA PHE A 347 9.20 -22.69 0.28
C PHE A 347 8.28 -21.96 1.26
N ASP A 348 8.28 -22.33 2.54
CA ASP A 348 7.56 -21.55 3.55
C ASP A 348 8.10 -20.12 3.66
N ALA A 349 9.43 -19.95 3.60
CA ALA A 349 10.04 -18.64 3.60
C ALA A 349 9.62 -17.82 2.37
N VAL A 350 9.61 -18.45 1.18
CA VAL A 350 9.13 -17.81 -0.06
C VAL A 350 7.63 -17.48 0.02
N VAL A 351 6.80 -18.37 0.54
CA VAL A 351 5.35 -18.14 0.74
C VAL A 351 5.12 -16.99 1.71
N GLN A 352 5.86 -16.95 2.82
CA GLN A 352 5.78 -15.87 3.80
C GLN A 352 6.14 -14.52 3.16
N LYS A 353 7.22 -14.47 2.38
CA LYS A 353 7.60 -13.28 1.60
C LYS A 353 6.53 -12.92 0.56
N ALA A 354 5.94 -13.92 -0.10
CA ALA A 354 4.86 -13.73 -1.07
C ALA A 354 3.63 -13.06 -0.44
N ILE A 355 3.21 -13.51 0.74
CA ILE A 355 2.10 -12.91 1.49
C ILE A 355 2.43 -11.44 1.79
N GLU A 356 3.60 -11.18 2.37
CA GLU A 356 4.02 -9.83 2.78
C GLU A 356 4.14 -8.83 1.63
N GLU A 357 4.63 -9.27 0.48
CA GLU A 357 4.82 -8.41 -0.69
C GLU A 357 3.53 -8.20 -1.50
N ASN A 358 2.53 -9.07 -1.36
CA ASN A 358 1.23 -8.92 -2.05
C ASN A 358 0.15 -8.29 -1.16
N THR A 359 0.33 -8.26 0.16
CA THR A 359 -0.57 -7.59 1.10
C THR A 359 -0.71 -6.10 0.78
N ILE A 360 -1.96 -5.60 0.79
CA ILE A 360 -2.25 -4.16 0.65
C ILE A 360 -2.32 -3.49 2.03
N TYR A 361 -1.56 -2.41 2.20
CA TYR A 361 -1.57 -1.59 3.42
C TYR A 361 -2.52 -0.39 3.26
N LEU A 362 -3.77 -0.55 3.67
CA LEU A 362 -4.79 0.53 3.64
C LEU A 362 -4.81 1.41 4.90
N GLY A 363 -3.83 1.23 5.78
CA GLY A 363 -3.75 1.88 7.08
C GLY A 363 -4.62 1.22 8.15
N SER A 364 -4.00 0.86 9.28
CA SER A 364 -4.55 0.90 10.63
C SER A 364 -3.56 0.29 11.63
N ALA A 365 -2.79 1.15 12.30
CA ALA A 365 -2.23 0.84 13.61
C ALA A 365 -2.69 1.84 14.70
N HIS A 366 -3.31 2.97 14.31
CA HIS A 366 -3.68 4.07 15.22
C HIS A 366 -5.04 4.73 14.90
N THR A 367 -5.86 4.15 14.01
CA THR A 367 -7.23 4.63 13.72
C THR A 367 -8.21 3.48 13.93
N ASP A 368 -9.31 3.73 14.64
CA ASP A 368 -10.25 2.69 15.08
C ASP A 368 -11.01 2.00 13.92
N GLU A 369 -11.13 2.64 12.74
CA GLU A 369 -11.78 2.05 11.56
C GLU A 369 -11.04 2.40 10.25
N PRO A 370 -10.79 1.43 9.36
CA PRO A 370 -10.21 1.70 8.04
C PRO A 370 -11.20 2.47 7.17
N VAL A 371 -10.69 3.31 6.27
CA VAL A 371 -11.51 4.17 5.38
C VAL A 371 -12.55 3.37 4.60
N THR A 372 -12.18 2.16 4.17
CA THR A 372 -13.05 1.24 3.43
C THR A 372 -14.27 0.77 4.23
N ALA A 373 -14.16 0.66 5.56
CA ALA A 373 -15.27 0.24 6.42
C ALA A 373 -16.27 1.37 6.74
N ASP A 374 -15.87 2.63 6.53
CA ASP A 374 -16.74 3.79 6.77
C ASP A 374 -17.75 3.97 5.63
N ILE A 375 -18.99 3.53 5.86
CA ILE A 375 -20.11 3.63 4.90
C ILE A 375 -20.62 5.06 4.69
N ARG A 376 -20.00 6.08 5.31
CA ARG A 376 -20.43 7.48 5.30
C ARG A 376 -19.30 8.43 4.93
N ARG A 377 -18.15 7.89 4.54
CA ARG A 377 -16.93 8.64 4.25
C ARG A 377 -17.18 9.71 3.19
N LEU A 378 -16.54 10.87 3.38
CA LEU A 378 -16.43 11.90 2.34
C LEU A 378 -15.14 11.66 1.54
N ILE A 379 -15.27 11.60 0.22
CA ILE A 379 -14.17 11.40 -0.73
C ILE A 379 -14.01 12.65 -1.58
N ARG A 380 -12.76 12.94 -1.90
CA ARG A 380 -12.42 14.12 -2.68
C ARG A 380 -12.98 13.99 -4.09
N MET A 381 -13.67 15.04 -4.56
CA MET A 381 -14.29 15.04 -5.88
C MET A 381 -13.21 14.97 -6.97
N ALA A 382 -13.37 14.06 -7.92
CA ALA A 382 -12.57 14.03 -9.15
C ALA A 382 -12.60 15.39 -9.85
N SER A 383 -11.55 15.75 -10.59
CA SER A 383 -11.35 17.03 -11.28
C SER A 383 -11.28 18.28 -10.39
N SER A 384 -11.51 18.19 -9.07
CA SER A 384 -11.27 19.32 -8.16
C SER A 384 -9.77 19.57 -7.93
N LEU A 385 -9.43 20.64 -7.20
CA LEU A 385 -8.06 20.89 -6.75
C LEU A 385 -7.87 20.45 -5.29
N HIS A 386 -6.68 19.98 -4.98
CA HIS A 386 -6.26 19.64 -3.63
C HIS A 386 -5.60 20.85 -2.96
N GLY A 387 -6.29 21.52 -2.03
CA GLY A 387 -5.80 22.72 -1.33
C GLY A 387 -4.50 22.58 -0.53
N GLY A 388 -4.00 21.36 -0.30
CA GLY A 388 -2.69 21.10 0.32
C GLY A 388 -1.52 20.97 -0.66
N SER A 389 -1.78 20.96 -1.97
CA SER A 389 -0.74 20.80 -3.02
C SER A 389 -0.95 21.70 -4.24
N GLY A 390 -2.17 22.18 -4.48
CA GLY A 390 -2.55 22.84 -5.72
C GLY A 390 -2.68 21.89 -6.93
N MET A 391 -2.49 20.58 -6.75
CA MET A 391 -2.61 19.63 -7.85
C MET A 391 -4.07 19.23 -8.06
N ARG A 392 -4.39 18.87 -9.31
CA ARG A 392 -5.69 18.36 -9.70
C ARG A 392 -5.91 16.93 -9.19
N VAL A 393 -7.13 16.64 -8.77
CA VAL A 393 -7.61 15.29 -8.55
C VAL A 393 -7.92 14.70 -9.91
N VAL A 394 -7.09 13.76 -10.39
CA VAL A 394 -7.18 13.30 -11.78
C VAL A 394 -7.96 11.99 -11.83
N PRO A 395 -9.17 11.94 -12.43
CA PRO A 395 -9.82 10.68 -12.73
C PRO A 395 -9.01 9.94 -13.82
N LEU A 396 -8.92 8.62 -13.69
CA LEU A 396 -8.09 7.78 -14.55
C LEU A 396 -8.88 6.54 -14.97
N THR A 397 -8.82 6.21 -16.25
CA THR A 397 -9.07 4.85 -16.74
C THR A 397 -7.89 3.93 -16.38
N LEU A 398 -8.07 2.61 -16.48
CA LEU A 398 -6.97 1.66 -16.24
C LEU A 398 -5.76 1.91 -17.16
N PRO A 399 -5.90 2.10 -18.49
CA PRO A 399 -4.76 2.41 -19.35
C PRO A 399 -4.08 3.76 -19.03
N GLU A 400 -4.85 4.76 -18.58
CA GLU A 400 -4.29 6.04 -18.15
C GLU A 400 -3.54 5.90 -16.84
N PHE A 401 -4.06 5.13 -15.89
CA PHE A 401 -3.40 4.87 -14.60
C PHE A 401 -1.98 4.31 -14.80
N GLU A 402 -1.79 3.35 -15.70
CA GLU A 402 -0.48 2.78 -16.00
C GLU A 402 0.55 3.85 -16.40
N LYS A 403 0.13 4.81 -17.24
CA LYS A 403 1.02 5.84 -17.82
C LYS A 403 1.08 7.14 -17.01
N PHE A 404 0.18 7.31 -16.05
CA PHE A 404 0.01 8.55 -15.31
C PHE A 404 1.24 8.92 -14.46
N GLU A 405 1.72 10.15 -14.62
CA GLU A 405 2.82 10.72 -13.85
C GLU A 405 2.30 11.90 -13.01
N PRO A 406 2.04 11.73 -11.70
CA PRO A 406 1.35 12.74 -10.91
C PRO A 406 2.02 14.12 -10.91
N LEU A 407 3.36 14.16 -10.84
CA LEU A 407 4.15 15.40 -10.82
C LEU A 407 4.20 16.13 -12.17
N ASN A 408 3.62 15.53 -13.21
CA ASN A 408 3.49 16.10 -14.54
C ASN A 408 2.01 16.35 -14.89
N ASP A 409 1.17 15.32 -14.77
CA ASP A 409 -0.19 15.29 -15.30
C ASP A 409 -1.24 15.92 -14.36
N ALA A 410 -0.95 15.97 -13.05
CA ALA A 410 -1.80 16.63 -12.06
C ALA A 410 -1.49 18.13 -11.89
N VAL A 411 -0.42 18.61 -12.54
CA VAL A 411 0.05 20.00 -12.42
C VAL A 411 -0.62 20.87 -13.50
N VAL A 412 -1.53 21.74 -13.06
CA VAL A 412 -2.43 22.53 -13.93
C VAL A 412 -2.10 24.01 -14.01
N PHE A 413 -1.27 24.54 -13.11
CA PHE A 413 -0.91 25.96 -13.10
C PHE A 413 0.25 26.28 -14.05
N SER A 414 0.38 27.56 -14.41
CA SER A 414 1.29 27.99 -15.45
C SER A 414 2.77 27.91 -15.04
N GLU A 415 3.68 28.09 -16.01
CA GLU A 415 5.11 28.24 -15.74
C GLU A 415 5.51 29.70 -15.43
N LYS A 416 4.54 30.62 -15.29
CA LYS A 416 4.82 32.04 -15.06
C LYS A 416 5.64 32.21 -13.79
N GLU A 417 6.73 32.95 -13.90
CA GLU A 417 7.58 33.27 -12.77
C GLU A 417 6.80 34.06 -11.69
N THR A 418 6.84 33.54 -10.47
CA THR A 418 6.08 34.01 -9.30
C THR A 418 7.02 34.10 -8.10
N GLN A 419 7.05 35.26 -7.45
CA GLN A 419 7.83 35.45 -6.24
C GLN A 419 7.05 34.94 -5.02
N VAL A 420 7.76 34.21 -4.15
CA VAL A 420 7.24 33.71 -2.89
C VAL A 420 8.28 33.90 -1.79
N GLU A 421 7.80 34.14 -0.56
CA GLU A 421 8.61 34.17 0.64
C GLU A 421 8.51 32.83 1.38
N VAL A 422 9.61 32.09 1.47
CA VAL A 422 9.67 30.80 2.18
C VAL A 422 9.93 31.08 3.66
N ILE A 423 9.02 30.59 4.51
CA ILE A 423 8.98 30.96 5.93
C ILE A 423 9.91 30.06 6.75
N PRO A 424 10.78 30.62 7.62
CA PRO A 424 11.55 29.84 8.59
C PRO A 424 10.70 29.25 9.74
N PRO A 425 11.07 28.08 10.31
CA PRO A 425 12.12 27.19 9.84
C PRO A 425 11.66 26.32 8.66
N MET A 426 12.44 26.30 7.58
CA MET A 426 12.15 25.46 6.43
C MET A 426 12.31 23.98 6.78
N LYS A 427 11.24 23.20 6.61
CA LYS A 427 11.32 21.74 6.75
C LYS A 427 12.17 21.12 5.61
N PRO A 428 13.02 20.10 5.86
CA PRO A 428 13.88 19.51 4.83
C PRO A 428 13.14 19.08 3.54
N GLN A 429 11.92 18.57 3.66
CA GLN A 429 11.08 18.18 2.52
C GLN A 429 10.55 19.36 1.66
N ASN A 430 10.87 20.60 2.02
CA ASN A 430 10.54 21.81 1.25
C ASN A 430 11.74 22.39 0.50
N SER A 431 12.97 21.97 0.83
CA SER A 431 14.19 22.55 0.25
C SER A 431 14.41 22.18 -1.21
N LEU A 432 13.71 21.16 -1.70
CA LEU A 432 13.73 20.70 -3.07
C LEU A 432 12.29 20.44 -3.53
N VAL A 433 11.88 21.15 -4.58
CA VAL A 433 10.61 20.90 -5.28
C VAL A 433 10.90 20.23 -6.62
N GLU A 434 10.30 19.07 -6.84
CA GLU A 434 10.41 18.31 -8.10
C GLU A 434 9.03 18.24 -8.77
N MET A 435 8.85 18.93 -9.90
CA MET A 435 7.59 18.99 -10.66
C MET A 435 7.88 19.30 -12.14
N LYS A 436 7.03 18.83 -13.07
CA LYS A 436 7.22 19.03 -14.53
C LYS A 436 8.61 18.61 -15.03
N GLY A 437 9.17 17.53 -14.47
CA GLY A 437 10.53 17.05 -14.77
C GLY A 437 11.67 18.01 -14.36
N LYS A 438 11.37 19.10 -13.64
CA LYS A 438 12.33 20.13 -13.20
C LYS A 438 12.56 20.04 -11.69
N ARG A 439 13.75 20.47 -11.26
CA ARG A 439 14.19 20.51 -9.86
C ARG A 439 14.47 21.94 -9.43
N PHE A 440 13.82 22.39 -8.37
CA PHE A 440 13.99 23.74 -7.82
C PHE A 440 14.53 23.64 -6.40
N MET A 441 15.77 24.14 -6.20
CA MET A 441 16.33 24.31 -4.86
C MET A 441 15.75 25.58 -4.25
N VAL A 442 15.21 25.45 -3.05
CA VAL A 442 14.49 26.50 -2.35
C VAL A 442 15.21 26.84 -1.06
N ARG A 443 15.30 28.12 -0.72
CA ARG A 443 15.91 28.62 0.50
C ARG A 443 14.91 29.47 1.29
N GLU A 444 15.16 29.71 2.56
CA GLU A 444 14.38 30.67 3.34
C GLU A 444 14.47 32.08 2.73
N GLY A 445 13.39 32.86 2.81
CA GLY A 445 13.28 34.20 2.20
C GLY A 445 12.69 34.19 0.79
N ILE A 446 12.99 35.25 0.02
CA ILE A 446 12.39 35.46 -1.31
C ILE A 446 13.00 34.50 -2.35
N ASN A 447 12.15 33.75 -3.03
CA ASN A 447 12.50 32.88 -4.14
C ASN A 447 11.61 33.22 -5.35
N SER A 448 12.15 33.03 -6.55
CA SER A 448 11.38 33.13 -7.80
C SER A 448 11.21 31.74 -8.40
N LEU A 449 9.96 31.30 -8.54
CA LEU A 449 9.62 29.94 -8.97
C LEU A 449 8.52 29.99 -10.05
N PRO A 450 8.42 28.96 -10.91
CA PRO A 450 7.23 28.78 -11.73
C PRO A 450 5.97 28.72 -10.86
N GLU A 451 4.86 29.28 -11.34
CA GLU A 451 3.62 29.44 -10.58
C GLU A 451 3.12 28.12 -9.95
N TYR A 452 3.22 26.99 -10.65
CA TYR A 452 2.84 25.69 -10.07
C TYR A 452 3.67 25.32 -8.83
N ALA A 453 4.98 25.60 -8.83
CA ALA A 453 5.87 25.27 -7.72
C ALA A 453 5.68 26.25 -6.56
N ALA A 454 5.47 27.52 -6.87
CA ALA A 454 5.08 28.55 -5.91
C ALA A 454 3.76 28.17 -5.20
N ILE A 455 2.72 27.82 -5.96
CA ILE A 455 1.41 27.40 -5.42
C ILE A 455 1.55 26.15 -4.57
N TYR A 456 2.34 25.16 -5.00
CA TYR A 456 2.59 23.97 -4.21
C TYR A 456 3.16 24.27 -2.82
N LEU A 457 4.19 25.12 -2.74
CA LEU A 457 4.78 25.54 -1.46
C LEU A 457 3.79 26.35 -0.60
N MET A 458 3.02 27.25 -1.21
CA MET A 458 1.99 28.03 -0.52
C MET A 458 0.89 27.13 0.06
N CYS A 459 0.38 26.17 -0.73
CA CYS A 459 -0.65 25.22 -0.30
C CYS A 459 -0.16 24.32 0.85
N ARG A 460 1.14 23.99 0.89
CA ARG A 460 1.76 23.27 2.00
C ARG A 460 2.03 24.13 3.24
N GLY A 461 1.73 25.42 3.18
CA GLY A 461 2.04 26.39 4.23
C GLY A 461 3.54 26.62 4.42
N ALA A 462 4.36 26.28 3.42
CA ALA A 462 5.82 26.44 3.45
C ALA A 462 6.28 27.81 2.96
N ALA A 463 5.45 28.50 2.17
CA ALA A 463 5.74 29.81 1.64
C ALA A 463 4.48 30.70 1.65
N GLU A 464 4.69 32.01 1.55
CA GLU A 464 3.66 33.02 1.36
C GLU A 464 3.88 33.74 0.04
N TYR A 465 2.82 34.29 -0.53
CA TYR A 465 2.89 35.16 -1.70
C TYR A 465 3.59 36.49 -1.34
N ALA A 466 4.64 36.84 -2.08
CA ALA A 466 5.48 38.02 -1.84
C ALA A 466 4.80 39.34 -2.25
#